data_AF-A0A9P7DLS5-F1
#
_entry.id   AF-A0A9P7DLS5-F1
#
_cell.length_a   1.000
_cell.length_b   1.000
_cell.length_c   1.000
_cell.angle_alpha   90.00
_cell.angle_beta   90.00
_cell.angle_gamma   90.00
#
_symmetry.space_group_name_H-M   'P 1'
#
loop_
_entity.id
_entity.type
_entity.pdbx_description
1 polymer ?
#
loop_
_entity_poly.entity_id
_entity_poly.type
_entity_poly.pdbx_seq_one_letter_code
_entity_poly.pdbx_strand_id
1 'polypeptide(L)'
;PSSAFAITNPGPLTISGVTVNDLQGNYPNSRSGNTAAAHNTDGFDISGSDILIQNWHFFLQDDCLAINGGTNITFADNYCEYGHGISIGSISSNAVVSDIEIIGNHVVSSAYSFRIKTDASTTNSIVKNVTYSVRQYCNQLYRFGVLITQSYPTNLGTPGNGVIIS
;
A
#
# COMPACT_ATOMS: atom_id res chain seq x y z
N PRO A 1 -16.24 -4.65 -6.91
CA PRO A 1 -15.14 -3.74 -7.27
C PRO A 1 -13.89 -4.19 -6.52
N SER A 2 -12.72 -3.95 -7.11
CA SER A 2 -11.40 -4.27 -6.55
C SER A 2 -10.56 -2.98 -6.65
N SER A 3 -9.25 -3.10 -6.72
CA SER A 3 -8.28 -2.05 -6.93
C SER A 3 -8.62 -1.13 -8.11
N ALA A 4 -8.35 0.16 -7.96
CA ALA A 4 -8.58 1.19 -8.97
C ALA A 4 -7.58 1.07 -10.13
N PHE A 5 -6.30 0.93 -9.83
CA PHE A 5 -5.24 0.79 -10.82
C PHE A 5 -4.33 -0.40 -10.50
N ALA A 6 -4.18 -1.30 -11.47
CA ALA A 6 -3.13 -2.32 -11.48
C ALA A 6 -2.06 -1.94 -12.50
N ILE A 7 -0.83 -1.74 -12.07
CA ILE A 7 0.24 -1.17 -12.88
C ILE A 7 1.36 -2.18 -13.13
N THR A 8 1.62 -2.41 -14.40
CA THR A 8 2.85 -2.98 -14.96
C THR A 8 3.30 -2.10 -16.12
N ASN A 9 4.59 -2.07 -16.45
CA ASN A 9 5.12 -1.16 -17.46
C ASN A 9 6.37 -1.70 -18.16
N PRO A 10 6.56 -1.44 -19.47
CA PRO A 10 7.75 -1.87 -20.21
C PRO A 10 8.93 -0.88 -20.11
N GLY A 11 8.72 0.28 -19.48
CA GLY A 11 9.71 1.35 -19.33
C GLY A 11 9.17 2.49 -18.47
N PRO A 12 9.97 3.53 -18.20
CA PRO A 12 9.67 4.55 -17.18
C PRO A 12 8.27 5.14 -17.29
N LEU A 13 7.56 5.20 -16.17
CA LEU A 13 6.17 5.62 -16.11
C LEU A 13 5.98 6.67 -15.01
N THR A 14 5.46 7.84 -15.38
CA THR A 14 5.00 8.85 -14.42
C THR A 14 3.49 8.97 -14.49
N ILE A 15 2.84 8.83 -13.34
CA ILE A 15 1.40 8.96 -13.18
C ILE A 15 1.15 10.09 -12.18
N SER A 16 0.61 11.20 -12.67
CA SER A 16 0.12 12.27 -11.82
C SER A 16 -1.36 12.46 -12.06
N GLY A 17 -2.12 12.61 -10.99
CA GLY A 17 -3.57 12.71 -11.05
C GLY A 17 -4.12 13.47 -9.88
N VAL A 18 -5.45 13.57 -9.80
CA VAL A 18 -6.12 14.45 -8.84
C VAL A 18 -6.88 13.67 -7.78
N THR A 19 -7.74 12.71 -8.13
CA THR A 19 -8.55 12.01 -7.11
C THR A 19 -9.02 10.61 -7.53
N VAL A 20 -8.88 9.63 -6.63
CA VAL A 20 -9.67 8.38 -6.58
C VAL A 20 -10.66 8.50 -5.41
N ASN A 21 -11.96 8.43 -5.69
CA ASN A 21 -13.01 8.65 -4.69
C ASN A 21 -13.97 7.46 -4.63
N ASP A 22 -13.72 6.57 -3.68
CA ASP A 22 -14.56 5.42 -3.36
C ASP A 22 -15.31 5.60 -2.04
N LEU A 23 -15.59 6.85 -1.62
CA LEU A 23 -16.26 7.15 -0.32
C LEU A 23 -17.62 6.47 -0.17
N GLN A 24 -18.34 6.23 -1.27
CA GLN A 24 -19.62 5.52 -1.21
C GLN A 24 -19.46 4.10 -0.65
N GLY A 25 -18.28 3.50 -0.83
CA GLY A 25 -17.92 2.19 -0.29
C GLY A 25 -17.96 2.10 1.24
N ASN A 26 -17.87 3.23 1.94
CA ASN A 26 -17.98 3.28 3.41
C ASN A 26 -19.42 3.02 3.90
N TYR A 27 -20.43 3.17 3.03
CA TYR A 27 -21.83 2.97 3.40
C TYR A 27 -22.32 1.56 3.06
N PRO A 28 -23.26 1.01 3.84
CA PRO A 28 -23.91 -0.23 3.51
C PRO A 28 -24.76 -0.14 2.23
N ASN A 29 -24.96 -1.30 1.60
CA ASN A 29 -25.94 -1.46 0.53
C ASN A 29 -26.67 -2.81 0.65
N SER A 30 -27.57 -3.11 -0.30
CA SER A 30 -28.35 -4.35 -0.30
C SER A 30 -27.52 -5.64 -0.34
N ARG A 31 -26.23 -5.58 -0.69
CA ARG A 31 -25.30 -6.71 -0.73
C ARG A 31 -24.47 -6.85 0.54
N SER A 32 -24.20 -5.76 1.28
CA SER A 32 -23.39 -5.77 2.50
C SER A 32 -24.20 -5.72 3.79
N GLY A 33 -25.53 -5.56 3.71
CA GLY A 33 -26.39 -5.51 4.88
C GLY A 33 -26.07 -4.27 5.72
N ASN A 34 -25.51 -4.46 6.92
CA ASN A 34 -25.19 -3.37 7.84
C ASN A 34 -23.69 -3.01 7.89
N THR A 35 -22.86 -3.63 7.05
CA THR A 35 -21.42 -3.33 6.98
C THR A 35 -21.11 -2.43 5.78
N ALA A 36 -19.93 -1.79 5.81
CA ALA A 36 -19.40 -1.09 4.64
C ALA A 36 -19.50 -1.99 3.38
N ALA A 37 -19.85 -1.37 2.25
CA ALA A 37 -20.10 -2.09 1.01
C ALA A 37 -18.85 -2.46 0.22
N ALA A 38 -17.74 -1.76 0.46
CA ALA A 38 -16.51 -1.94 -0.29
C ALA A 38 -15.38 -2.49 0.59
N HIS A 39 -14.60 -3.36 -0.03
CA HIS A 39 -13.36 -3.95 0.47
C HIS A 39 -12.40 -4.08 -0.73
N ASN A 40 -11.09 -4.08 -0.49
CA ASN A 40 -10.07 -4.25 -1.53
C ASN A 40 -10.13 -3.18 -2.64
N THR A 41 -10.45 -1.94 -2.26
CA THR A 41 -10.46 -0.78 -3.15
C THR A 41 -9.10 -0.09 -3.17
N ASP A 42 -8.05 -0.89 -3.41
CA ASP A 42 -6.67 -0.42 -3.43
C ASP A 42 -6.49 0.69 -4.47
N GLY A 43 -5.75 1.75 -4.15
CA GLY A 43 -5.51 2.86 -5.08
C GLY A 43 -4.63 2.41 -6.24
N PHE A 44 -3.42 1.96 -5.91
CA PHE A 44 -2.45 1.44 -6.86
C PHE A 44 -1.86 0.11 -6.38
N ASP A 45 -2.04 -0.94 -7.18
CA ASP A 45 -1.31 -2.20 -7.07
C ASP A 45 -0.18 -2.22 -8.10
N ILE A 46 1.06 -2.35 -7.65
CA ILE A 46 2.24 -2.25 -8.50
C ILE A 46 3.02 -3.57 -8.55
N SER A 47 3.25 -4.03 -9.78
CA SER A 47 4.26 -5.03 -10.10
C SER A 47 5.05 -4.55 -11.33
N GLY A 48 6.00 -3.63 -11.12
CA GLY A 48 6.65 -2.87 -12.19
C GLY A 48 7.81 -2.03 -11.67
N SER A 49 8.59 -1.41 -12.55
CA SER A 49 9.82 -0.67 -12.16
C SER A 49 9.91 0.68 -12.83
N ASP A 50 10.71 1.60 -12.29
CA ASP A 50 10.86 2.96 -12.82
C ASP A 50 9.53 3.73 -12.85
N ILE A 51 8.81 3.71 -11.72
CA ILE A 51 7.47 4.30 -11.59
C ILE A 51 7.52 5.50 -10.63
N LEU A 52 6.91 6.61 -11.05
CA LEU A 52 6.63 7.77 -10.20
C LEU A 52 5.12 7.99 -10.13
N ILE A 53 4.56 7.97 -8.93
CA ILE A 53 3.16 8.33 -8.66
C ILE A 53 3.12 9.53 -7.73
N GLN A 54 2.45 10.60 -8.15
CA GLN A 54 2.47 11.85 -7.38
C GLN A 54 1.23 12.73 -7.50
N ASN A 55 1.01 13.53 -6.45
CA ASN A 55 -0.04 14.56 -6.33
C ASN A 55 -1.49 14.03 -6.29
N TRP A 56 -1.69 12.76 -5.94
CA TRP A 56 -3.02 12.14 -5.89
C TRP A 56 -3.74 12.35 -4.56
N HIS A 57 -5.07 12.37 -4.60
CA HIS A 57 -5.93 12.24 -3.42
C HIS A 57 -6.69 10.92 -3.48
N PHE A 58 -6.66 10.14 -2.40
CA PHE A 58 -7.29 8.84 -2.32
C PHE A 58 -8.27 8.79 -1.15
N PHE A 59 -9.50 8.34 -1.45
CA PHE A 59 -10.53 8.06 -0.46
C PHE A 59 -11.04 6.62 -0.66
N LEU A 60 -10.50 5.68 0.11
CA LEU A 60 -10.60 4.24 -0.19
C LEU A 60 -10.94 3.40 1.06
N GLN A 61 -11.01 2.07 0.91
CA GLN A 61 -11.21 1.12 2.00
C GLN A 61 -10.05 0.12 2.16
N ASP A 62 -9.04 0.17 1.28
CA ASP A 62 -7.83 -0.65 1.38
C ASP A 62 -6.55 0.20 1.17
N ASP A 63 -5.46 -0.39 0.70
CA ASP A 63 -4.19 0.31 0.53
C ASP A 63 -4.29 1.47 -0.47
N CYS A 64 -3.73 2.63 -0.14
CA CYS A 64 -3.46 3.66 -1.14
C CYS A 64 -2.50 3.16 -2.21
N LEU A 65 -1.52 2.38 -1.77
CA LEU A 65 -0.46 1.81 -2.57
C LEU A 65 -0.13 0.44 -2.00
N ALA A 66 -0.10 -0.57 -2.85
CA ALA A 66 0.46 -1.88 -2.59
C ALA A 66 1.55 -2.19 -3.63
N ILE A 67 2.81 -2.28 -3.19
CA ILE A 67 3.93 -2.68 -4.07
C ILE A 67 4.20 -4.17 -3.88
N ASN A 68 3.79 -5.01 -4.83
CA ASN A 68 3.94 -6.46 -4.76
C ASN A 68 5.26 -6.96 -5.41
N GLY A 69 5.87 -6.14 -6.27
CA GLY A 69 7.13 -6.45 -6.93
C GLY A 69 7.66 -5.27 -7.76
N GLY A 70 8.99 -5.25 -7.96
CA GLY A 70 9.67 -4.30 -8.82
C GLY A 70 10.58 -3.31 -8.10
N THR A 71 11.23 -2.43 -8.86
CA THR A 71 12.33 -1.60 -8.36
C THR A 71 12.21 -0.14 -8.80
N ASN A 72 12.85 0.78 -8.07
CA ASN A 72 12.88 2.20 -8.42
C ASN A 72 11.46 2.79 -8.54
N ILE A 73 10.74 2.77 -7.42
CA ILE A 73 9.35 3.27 -7.34
C ILE A 73 9.31 4.44 -6.35
N THR A 74 8.80 5.58 -6.81
CA THR A 74 8.58 6.76 -5.99
C THR A 74 7.09 7.04 -5.85
N PHE A 75 6.62 7.17 -4.61
CA PHE A 75 5.27 7.61 -4.28
C PHE A 75 5.35 8.91 -3.50
N ALA A 76 5.04 10.04 -4.16
CA ALA A 76 5.37 11.37 -3.67
C ALA A 76 4.17 12.32 -3.54
N ASP A 77 4.12 13.07 -2.44
CA ASP A 77 3.19 14.19 -2.23
C ASP A 77 1.70 13.81 -2.47
N ASN A 78 1.32 12.59 -2.09
CA ASN A 78 -0.06 12.11 -2.18
C ASN A 78 -0.80 12.26 -0.85
N TYR A 79 -2.13 12.33 -0.91
CA TYR A 79 -3.04 12.39 0.22
C TYR A 79 -3.86 11.11 0.29
N CYS A 80 -3.76 10.39 1.40
CA CYS A 80 -4.43 9.12 1.67
C CYS A 80 -5.37 9.26 2.85
N GLU A 81 -6.66 9.01 2.63
CA GLU A 81 -7.66 9.04 3.68
C GLU A 81 -8.49 7.75 3.72
N TYR A 82 -8.78 7.29 4.95
CA TYR A 82 -9.38 5.98 5.22
C TYR A 82 -8.45 4.83 4.84
N GLY A 83 -8.98 3.65 4.50
CA GLY A 83 -8.21 2.52 4.00
C GLY A 83 -7.08 2.03 4.92
N HIS A 84 -6.05 1.45 4.30
CA HIS A 84 -4.95 0.74 4.97
C HIS A 84 -3.57 1.41 4.85
N GLY A 85 -3.52 2.64 4.33
CA GLY A 85 -2.28 3.42 4.22
C GLY A 85 -1.42 2.99 3.04
N ILE A 86 -0.11 3.18 3.17
CA ILE A 86 0.87 2.90 2.12
C ILE A 86 1.61 1.60 2.47
N SER A 87 1.52 0.61 1.59
CA SER A 87 2.02 -0.74 1.82
C SER A 87 3.05 -1.18 0.78
N ILE A 88 4.12 -1.79 1.27
CA ILE A 88 4.95 -2.72 0.50
C ILE A 88 4.46 -4.12 0.81
N GLY A 89 4.02 -4.81 -0.24
CA GLY A 89 3.41 -6.12 -0.19
C GLY A 89 1.87 -6.13 -0.24
N SER A 90 1.21 -7.27 -0.02
CA SER A 90 1.86 -8.45 0.55
C SER A 90 2.88 -9.07 -0.40
N ILE A 91 4.05 -9.43 0.16
CA ILE A 91 5.16 -10.01 -0.60
C ILE A 91 4.94 -11.52 -0.69
N SER A 92 4.78 -12.01 -1.92
CA SER A 92 4.71 -13.43 -2.27
C SER A 92 6.07 -13.99 -2.65
N SER A 93 6.20 -15.31 -2.73
CA SER A 93 7.46 -15.98 -3.09
C SER A 93 8.05 -15.51 -4.41
N ASN A 94 9.38 -15.43 -4.46
CA ASN A 94 10.18 -14.97 -5.60
C ASN A 94 10.02 -13.49 -5.96
N ALA A 95 9.41 -12.68 -5.09
CA ALA A 95 9.30 -11.25 -5.32
C ALA A 95 10.58 -10.51 -4.91
N VAL A 96 10.93 -9.50 -5.70
CA VAL A 96 11.99 -8.54 -5.40
C VAL A 96 11.34 -7.17 -5.36
N VAL A 97 11.47 -6.49 -4.24
CA VAL A 97 11.12 -5.07 -4.09
C VAL A 97 12.37 -4.32 -3.66
N SER A 98 12.77 -3.31 -4.43
CA SER A 98 13.95 -2.51 -4.09
C SER A 98 13.87 -1.05 -4.51
N ASP A 99 14.64 -0.21 -3.83
CA ASP A 99 14.82 1.20 -4.20
C ASP A 99 13.47 1.94 -4.22
N ILE A 100 12.80 1.95 -3.07
CA ILE A 100 11.47 2.51 -2.90
C ILE A 100 11.56 3.81 -2.11
N GLU A 101 10.95 4.86 -2.66
CA GLU A 101 10.89 6.18 -2.03
C GLU A 101 9.43 6.57 -1.75
N ILE A 102 9.08 6.70 -0.47
CA ILE A 102 7.76 7.16 -0.02
C ILE A 102 7.95 8.55 0.61
N ILE A 103 7.64 9.61 -0.13
CA ILE A 103 8.06 10.97 0.22
C ILE A 103 6.88 11.93 0.31
N GLY A 104 6.79 12.73 1.38
CA GLY A 104 5.87 13.86 1.44
C GLY A 104 4.38 13.49 1.53
N ASN A 105 4.04 12.20 1.62
CA ASN A 105 2.65 11.77 1.67
C ASN A 105 1.97 12.11 3.00
N HIS A 106 0.66 12.34 2.93
CA HIS A 106 -0.24 12.54 4.05
C HIS A 106 -1.11 11.28 4.20
N VAL A 107 -1.20 10.72 5.41
CA VAL A 107 -2.01 9.51 5.67
C VAL A 107 -2.89 9.75 6.89
N VAL A 108 -4.20 9.78 6.68
CA VAL A 108 -5.18 10.25 7.66
C VAL A 108 -6.33 9.25 7.78
N SER A 109 -6.82 9.03 9.00
CA SER A 109 -8.00 8.16 9.23
C SER A 109 -7.83 6.71 8.74
N SER A 110 -6.60 6.25 8.56
CA SER A 110 -6.24 4.94 8.01
C SER A 110 -5.97 3.90 9.09
N ALA A 111 -6.04 2.61 8.75
CA ALA A 111 -5.62 1.56 9.67
C ALA A 111 -4.12 1.68 10.01
N TYR A 112 -3.31 1.98 9.01
CA TYR A 112 -1.86 2.10 9.11
C TYR A 112 -1.38 3.37 8.40
N SER A 113 -0.23 3.93 8.77
CA SER A 113 0.47 4.87 7.86
C SER A 113 1.30 4.13 6.85
N PHE A 114 2.25 3.33 7.35
CA PHE A 114 3.19 2.60 6.52
C PHE A 114 3.20 1.12 6.90
N ARG A 115 3.22 0.25 5.89
CA ARG A 115 3.40 -1.18 6.09
C ARG A 115 4.47 -1.77 5.20
N ILE A 116 5.21 -2.71 5.75
CA ILE A 116 5.85 -3.78 4.97
C ILE A 116 5.21 -5.08 5.46
N LYS A 117 4.45 -5.75 4.59
CA LYS A 117 3.76 -7.00 4.91
C LYS A 117 4.27 -8.12 4.01
N THR A 118 4.80 -9.19 4.60
CA THR A 118 5.24 -10.36 3.85
C THR A 118 4.48 -11.58 4.33
N ASP A 119 4.01 -12.43 3.40
CA ASP A 119 3.28 -13.63 3.79
C ASP A 119 4.19 -14.56 4.61
N ALA A 120 3.66 -15.17 5.67
CA ALA A 120 4.45 -16.03 6.55
C ALA A 120 5.04 -17.26 5.83
N SER A 121 4.37 -17.71 4.75
CA SER A 121 4.80 -18.82 3.90
C SER A 121 5.75 -18.42 2.76
N THR A 122 6.00 -17.12 2.58
CA THR A 122 6.83 -16.62 1.46
C THR A 122 8.27 -17.07 1.61
N THR A 123 8.89 -17.43 0.48
CA THR A 123 10.29 -17.83 0.37
C THR A 123 10.99 -17.11 -0.77
N ASN A 124 12.33 -17.11 -0.76
CA ASN A 124 13.16 -16.60 -1.85
C ASN A 124 12.80 -15.17 -2.29
N SER A 125 12.53 -14.27 -1.34
CA SER A 125 12.10 -12.90 -1.65
C SER A 125 12.93 -11.88 -0.89
N ILE A 126 12.95 -10.65 -1.39
CA ILE A 126 13.68 -9.55 -0.76
C ILE A 126 12.91 -8.23 -0.88
N VAL A 127 12.90 -7.48 0.22
CA VAL A 127 12.50 -6.08 0.27
C VAL A 127 13.72 -5.30 0.75
N LYS A 128 14.27 -4.41 -0.06
CA LYS A 128 15.48 -3.68 0.34
C LYS A 128 15.46 -2.21 -0.06
N ASN A 129 16.23 -1.40 0.65
CA ASN A 129 16.42 0.03 0.34
C ASN A 129 15.08 0.78 0.20
N VAL A 130 14.30 0.78 1.28
CA VAL A 130 13.03 1.49 1.37
C VAL A 130 13.21 2.73 2.25
N THR A 131 12.90 3.90 1.70
CA THR A 131 13.00 5.18 2.41
C THR A 131 11.63 5.81 2.59
N TYR A 132 11.31 6.16 3.85
CA TYR A 132 10.12 6.93 4.20
C TYR A 132 10.53 8.33 4.66
N SER A 133 10.08 9.38 3.96
CA SER A 133 10.33 10.77 4.31
C SER A 133 9.02 11.49 4.62
N VAL A 134 8.68 11.59 5.91
CA VAL A 134 7.39 12.13 6.39
C VAL A 134 7.48 13.64 6.60
N ARG A 135 6.48 14.41 6.12
CA ARG A 135 6.48 15.89 6.26
C ARG A 135 5.70 16.44 7.46
N GLN A 136 4.48 15.96 7.80
CA GLN A 136 3.88 16.23 9.14
C GLN A 136 2.51 15.57 9.47
N TYR A 137 1.85 14.82 8.58
CA TYR A 137 0.42 14.46 8.77
C TYR A 137 0.10 12.98 8.61
N CYS A 138 0.70 12.15 9.46
CA CYS A 138 0.27 10.78 9.68
C CYS A 138 -0.54 10.72 10.99
N ASN A 139 -1.87 10.79 10.94
CA ASN A 139 -2.70 10.92 12.14
C ASN A 139 -4.06 10.22 12.02
N GLN A 140 -4.79 10.15 13.15
CA GLN A 140 -6.10 9.49 13.26
C GLN A 140 -6.07 8.00 12.86
N LEU A 141 -4.93 7.34 13.11
CA LEU A 141 -4.74 5.94 12.78
C LEU A 141 -5.46 5.07 13.81
N TYR A 142 -6.15 4.03 13.33
CA TYR A 142 -6.91 3.14 14.23
C TYR A 142 -6.26 1.75 14.44
N ARG A 143 -5.07 1.49 13.88
CA ARG A 143 -4.25 0.32 14.23
C ARG A 143 -2.81 0.68 14.59
N PHE A 144 -1.91 0.84 13.62
CA PHE A 144 -0.47 1.10 13.88
C PHE A 144 0.04 2.27 13.06
N GLY A 145 0.95 3.08 13.60
CA GLY A 145 1.71 4.04 12.81
C GLY A 145 2.47 3.37 11.68
N VAL A 146 3.40 2.50 12.07
CA VAL A 146 4.18 1.67 11.17
C VAL A 146 4.00 0.22 11.58
N LEU A 147 3.78 -0.67 10.61
CA LEU A 147 3.80 -2.12 10.81
C LEU A 147 4.72 -2.78 9.79
N ILE A 148 5.86 -3.29 10.27
CA ILE A 148 6.70 -4.21 9.50
C ILE A 148 6.41 -5.60 10.05
N THR A 149 5.86 -6.48 9.22
CA THR A 149 5.45 -7.83 9.62
C THR A 149 5.82 -8.86 8.56
N GLN A 150 6.38 -9.97 9.03
CA GLN A 150 6.60 -11.17 8.22
C GLN A 150 5.58 -12.27 8.54
N SER A 151 4.48 -11.92 9.20
CA SER A 151 3.45 -12.85 9.69
C SER A 151 2.14 -12.75 8.91
N TYR A 152 2.12 -12.02 7.79
CA TYR A 152 0.90 -11.79 7.01
C TYR A 152 0.30 -13.15 6.56
N PRO A 153 -1.04 -13.35 6.58
CA PRO A 153 -2.13 -12.37 6.72
C PRO A 153 -2.38 -11.86 8.15
N THR A 154 -1.68 -12.38 9.16
CA THR A 154 -1.80 -11.84 10.52
C THR A 154 -0.88 -10.64 10.72
N ASN A 155 -1.30 -9.67 11.53
CA ASN A 155 -0.43 -8.53 11.85
C ASN A 155 0.74 -8.94 12.76
N LEU A 156 0.47 -9.76 13.80
CA LEU A 156 1.39 -10.08 14.89
C LEU A 156 1.44 -11.60 15.19
N GLY A 157 1.40 -12.44 14.15
CA GLY A 157 1.56 -13.90 14.29
C GLY A 157 3.02 -14.35 14.28
N THR A 158 3.23 -15.66 14.11
CA THR A 158 4.58 -16.23 13.91
C THR A 158 5.17 -15.73 12.59
N PRO A 159 6.29 -14.98 12.61
CA PRO A 159 6.90 -14.48 11.40
C PRO A 159 7.54 -15.62 10.59
N GLY A 160 7.41 -15.54 9.26
CA GLY A 160 8.22 -16.31 8.34
C GLY A 160 9.67 -15.81 8.30
N ASN A 161 10.54 -16.58 7.65
CA ASN A 161 11.97 -16.27 7.51
C ASN A 161 12.46 -16.27 6.05
N GLY A 162 11.54 -16.35 5.09
CA GLY A 162 11.87 -16.46 3.66
C GLY A 162 11.91 -15.13 2.91
N VAL A 163 11.74 -14.00 3.60
CA VAL A 163 11.93 -12.66 3.05
C VAL A 163 13.05 -11.94 3.79
N ILE A 164 14.04 -11.45 3.05
CA ILE A 164 15.06 -10.56 3.60
C ILE A 164 14.51 -9.13 3.57
N ILE A 165 14.55 -8.43 4.70
CA ILE A 165 14.22 -7.00 4.79
C ILE A 165 15.49 -6.26 5.20
N SER A 166 16.01 -5.37 4.35
CA SER A 166 17.32 -4.71 4.55
C SER A 166 17.39 -3.27 4.06
#